data_AF-A0A7W5HUC0-F1
#
_entry.id   AF-A0A7W5HUC0-F1
#
_cell.length_a   1.000
_cell.length_b   1.000
_cell.length_c   1.000
_cell.angle_alpha   90.00
_cell.angle_beta   90.00
_cell.angle_gamma   90.00
#
_symmetry.space_group_name_H-M   'P 1'
#
loop_
_entity.id
_entity.type
_entity.pdbx_description
1 polymer ?
#
loop_
_entity_poly.entity_id
_entity_poly.type
_entity_poly.pdbx_seq_one_letter_code
_entity_poly.pdbx_strand_id
1 'polypeptide(L)'
;MRLVNEMHLSAWERQHAYPSEQALEHVRQALLDRQSIDGLDELRAALLINIDSEVLEQVEGGQWWLIRTEVDLGDWVMPRPAFDQAVIELMKNPPVQPSRSPRIFRLVDSVTAEPLAQLSYLATIDGQSVQRRTDSEGIAHLFAPAGVQQISMKIIGV
;
A
#
# COMPACT_ATOMS: atom_id res chain seq x y z
N MET A 1 -13.63 -10.39 -13.91
CA MET A 1 -13.95 -11.82 -14.11
C MET A 1 -12.81 -12.44 -14.88
N ARG A 2 -12.44 -13.69 -14.57
CA ARG A 2 -11.28 -14.36 -15.17
C ARG A 2 -11.69 -15.70 -15.78
N LEU A 3 -11.24 -15.98 -17.01
CA LEU A 3 -11.38 -17.27 -17.66
C LEU A 3 -10.14 -18.11 -17.38
N VAL A 4 -10.34 -19.34 -16.89
CA VAL A 4 -9.25 -20.25 -16.54
C VAL A 4 -9.51 -21.61 -17.17
N ASN A 5 -8.48 -22.18 -17.79
CA ASN A 5 -8.55 -23.53 -18.34
C ASN A 5 -8.70 -24.56 -17.21
N GLU A 6 -9.56 -25.57 -17.40
CA GLU A 6 -9.81 -26.63 -16.42
C GLU A 6 -8.53 -27.29 -15.90
N MET A 7 -7.52 -27.47 -16.76
CA MET A 7 -6.24 -28.11 -16.41
C MET A 7 -5.41 -27.30 -15.42
N HIS A 8 -5.63 -25.99 -15.34
CA HIS A 8 -4.91 -25.08 -14.44
C HIS A 8 -5.81 -24.60 -13.29
N LEU A 9 -7.05 -25.07 -13.23
CA LEU A 9 -8.02 -24.65 -12.24
C LEU A 9 -7.71 -25.29 -10.88
N SER A 10 -7.42 -24.47 -9.87
CA SER A 10 -7.22 -24.95 -8.51
C SER A 10 -8.54 -25.35 -7.84
N ALA A 11 -8.47 -26.18 -6.79
CA ALA A 11 -9.64 -26.56 -6.00
C ALA A 11 -10.34 -25.36 -5.33
N TRP A 12 -9.57 -24.30 -5.01
CA TRP A 12 -10.08 -23.06 -4.43
C TRP A 12 -10.85 -22.23 -5.47
N GLU A 13 -10.27 -22.02 -6.66
CA GLU A 13 -10.94 -21.30 -7.75
C GLU A 13 -12.22 -22.02 -8.19
N ARG A 14 -12.22 -23.36 -8.18
CA ARG A 14 -13.41 -24.16 -8.51
C ARG A 14 -14.60 -23.89 -7.58
N GLN A 15 -14.37 -23.58 -6.30
CA GLN A 15 -15.44 -23.23 -5.35
C GLN A 15 -16.09 -21.87 -5.64
N HIS A 16 -15.39 -21.02 -6.39
CA HIS A 16 -15.80 -19.65 -6.69
C HIS A 16 -16.11 -19.43 -8.17
N ALA A 17 -16.14 -20.50 -8.96
CA ALA A 17 -16.56 -20.46 -10.33
C ALA A 17 -18.06 -20.14 -10.43
N TYR A 18 -18.43 -19.40 -11.47
CA TYR A 18 -19.84 -19.26 -11.82
C TYR A 18 -20.41 -20.62 -12.23
N PRO A 19 -21.66 -20.95 -11.85
CA PRO A 19 -22.39 -22.07 -12.45
C PRO A 19 -22.45 -21.92 -13.98
N SER A 20 -22.41 -23.02 -14.72
CA SER A 20 -22.27 -23.02 -16.18
C SER A 20 -23.25 -22.10 -16.92
N GLU A 21 -24.54 -22.10 -16.54
CA GLU A 21 -25.55 -21.23 -17.13
C GLU A 21 -25.27 -19.73 -16.88
N GLN A 22 -24.81 -19.38 -15.68
CA GLN A 22 -24.44 -18.00 -15.34
C GLN A 22 -23.13 -17.59 -16.02
N ALA A 23 -22.17 -18.50 -16.10
CA ALA A 23 -20.89 -18.26 -16.78
C ALA A 23 -21.11 -17.92 -18.26
N LEU A 24 -21.97 -18.67 -18.95
CA LEU A 24 -22.31 -18.42 -20.36
C LEU A 24 -22.97 -17.05 -20.56
N GLU A 25 -23.93 -16.69 -19.71
CA GLU A 25 -24.59 -15.40 -19.81
C GLU A 25 -23.62 -14.24 -19.55
N HIS A 26 -22.77 -14.37 -18.52
CA HIS A 26 -21.77 -13.35 -18.21
C HIS A 26 -20.73 -13.17 -19.32
N VAL A 27 -20.23 -14.26 -19.90
CA VAL A 27 -19.27 -14.19 -21.02
C VAL A 27 -19.94 -13.63 -22.27
N ARG A 28 -21.17 -14.05 -22.59
CA ARG A 28 -21.93 -13.52 -23.73
C ARG A 28 -22.13 -12.02 -23.62
N GLN A 29 -22.60 -11.55 -22.47
CA GLN A 29 -22.84 -10.13 -22.25
C GLN A 29 -21.53 -9.32 -22.31
N ALA A 30 -20.46 -9.82 -21.71
CA ALA A 30 -19.16 -9.16 -21.75
C ALA A 30 -18.57 -9.06 -23.17
N LEU A 31 -18.76 -10.08 -24.02
CA LEU A 31 -18.34 -10.03 -25.42
C LEU A 31 -19.15 -9.00 -26.23
N LEU A 32 -20.48 -8.96 -26.04
CA LEU A 32 -21.36 -7.97 -26.67
C LEU A 32 -20.98 -6.53 -26.27
N ASP A 33 -20.73 -6.32 -24.99
CA ASP A 33 -20.39 -5.02 -24.41
C ASP A 33 -18.91 -4.65 -24.58
N ARG A 34 -18.10 -5.54 -25.19
CA ARG A 34 -16.64 -5.40 -25.33
C ARG A 34 -15.92 -5.15 -24.00
N GLN A 35 -16.43 -5.75 -22.93
CA GLN A 35 -15.80 -5.72 -21.62
C GLN A 35 -14.58 -6.64 -21.61
N SER A 36 -13.54 -6.21 -20.90
CA SER A 36 -12.35 -7.03 -20.69
C SER A 36 -12.68 -8.23 -19.79
N ILE A 37 -12.26 -9.41 -20.22
CA ILE A 37 -12.26 -10.63 -19.41
C ILE A 37 -10.81 -11.10 -19.34
N ASP A 38 -10.26 -11.20 -18.13
CA ASP A 38 -8.89 -11.68 -17.94
C ASP A 38 -8.79 -13.14 -18.41
N GLY A 39 -7.75 -13.49 -19.16
CA GLY A 39 -7.57 -14.83 -19.74
C GLY A 39 -8.34 -15.08 -21.06
N LEU A 40 -9.16 -14.14 -21.54
CA LEU A 40 -9.86 -14.29 -22.83
C LEU A 40 -8.89 -14.30 -24.02
N ASP A 41 -7.85 -13.45 -23.99
CA ASP A 41 -6.83 -13.41 -25.04
C ASP A 41 -5.98 -14.69 -25.03
N GLU A 42 -5.74 -15.27 -23.85
CA GLU A 42 -5.05 -16.55 -23.70
C GLU A 42 -5.88 -17.68 -24.31
N LEU A 43 -7.18 -17.73 -24.02
CA LEU A 43 -8.10 -18.69 -24.63
C LEU A 43 -8.10 -18.57 -26.16
N ARG A 44 -8.23 -17.35 -26.68
CA ARG A 44 -8.24 -17.11 -28.13
C ARG A 44 -6.92 -17.51 -28.78
N ALA A 45 -5.79 -17.15 -28.17
CA ALA A 45 -4.47 -17.50 -28.68
C ALA A 45 -4.20 -19.00 -28.64
N ALA A 46 -4.60 -19.68 -27.55
CA ALA A 46 -4.37 -21.11 -27.35
C ALA A 46 -5.12 -21.98 -28.37
N LEU A 47 -6.33 -21.56 -28.76
CA LEU A 47 -7.21 -22.32 -29.66
C LEU A 47 -7.37 -21.68 -31.04
N LEU A 48 -6.65 -20.59 -31.33
CA LEU A 48 -6.76 -19.82 -32.57
C LEU A 48 -8.21 -19.39 -32.88
N ILE A 49 -8.97 -19.07 -31.83
CA ILE A 49 -10.38 -18.68 -31.93
C ILE A 49 -10.48 -17.25 -32.41
N ASN A 50 -11.27 -17.04 -33.47
CA ASN A 50 -11.48 -15.72 -34.07
C ASN A 50 -12.93 -15.22 -33.95
N ILE A 51 -13.84 -16.05 -33.42
CA ILE A 51 -15.26 -15.70 -33.28
C ILE A 51 -15.78 -15.95 -31.87
N ASP A 52 -16.71 -15.12 -31.43
CA ASP A 52 -17.23 -15.13 -30.06
C ASP A 52 -18.06 -16.39 -29.74
N SER A 53 -18.69 -17.01 -30.74
CA SER A 53 -19.42 -18.27 -30.55
C SER A 53 -18.51 -19.42 -30.12
N GLU A 54 -17.31 -19.51 -30.70
CA GLU A 54 -16.31 -20.54 -30.32
C GLU A 54 -15.83 -20.32 -28.88
N VAL A 55 -15.72 -19.07 -28.42
CA VAL A 55 -15.43 -18.76 -27.01
C VAL A 55 -16.53 -19.29 -26.09
N LEU A 56 -17.80 -19.11 -26.46
CA LEU A 56 -18.94 -19.60 -25.67
C LEU A 56 -19.01 -21.14 -25.65
N GLU A 57 -18.68 -21.81 -26.76
CA GLU A 57 -18.60 -23.28 -26.81
C GLU A 57 -17.55 -23.84 -25.84
N GLN A 58 -16.41 -23.16 -25.66
CA GLN A 58 -15.40 -23.58 -24.70
C GLN A 58 -15.86 -23.48 -23.24
N VAL A 59 -16.70 -22.48 -22.95
CA VAL A 59 -17.30 -22.29 -21.61
C VAL A 59 -18.44 -23.28 -21.39
N GLU A 60 -19.27 -23.52 -22.41
CA GLU A 60 -20.37 -24.50 -22.35
C GLU A 60 -19.84 -25.92 -22.18
N GLY A 61 -18.77 -26.28 -22.89
CA GLY A 61 -18.09 -27.56 -22.79
C GLY A 61 -17.28 -27.77 -21.51
N GLY A 62 -17.27 -26.78 -20.60
CA GLY A 62 -16.58 -26.85 -19.31
C GLY A 62 -15.05 -26.92 -19.40
N GLN A 63 -14.47 -26.65 -20.58
CA GLN A 63 -13.02 -26.61 -20.77
C GLN A 63 -12.42 -25.32 -20.21
N TRP A 64 -13.23 -24.26 -20.18
CA TRP A 64 -12.86 -22.96 -19.64
C TRP A 64 -13.91 -22.49 -18.62
N TRP A 65 -13.43 -22.20 -17.42
CA TRP A 65 -14.27 -21.84 -16.28
C TRP A 65 -14.19 -20.34 -16.04
N LEU A 66 -15.36 -19.71 -15.86
CA LEU A 66 -15.42 -18.29 -15.47
C LEU A 66 -15.36 -18.18 -13.94
N ILE A 67 -14.32 -17.51 -13.45
CA ILE A 67 -14.06 -17.31 -12.03
C ILE A 67 -14.40 -15.87 -11.64
N ARG A 68 -15.03 -15.73 -10.46
CA ARG A 68 -15.28 -14.43 -9.83
C ARG A 68 -13.93 -13.78 -9.49
N THR A 69 -13.73 -12.53 -9.88
CA THR A 69 -12.49 -11.77 -9.57
C THR A 69 -12.30 -11.49 -8.08
N GLU A 70 -13.33 -11.75 -7.28
CA GLU A 70 -13.29 -11.69 -5.80
C GLU A 70 -12.34 -12.74 -5.19
N VAL A 71 -11.85 -13.71 -5.98
CA VAL A 71 -10.97 -14.81 -5.57
C VAL A 71 -9.50 -14.41 -5.52
N ASP A 72 -9.07 -13.48 -6.38
CA ASP A 72 -7.68 -13.00 -6.43
C ASP A 72 -7.40 -11.98 -5.32
N LEU A 73 -8.45 -11.47 -4.67
CA LEU A 73 -8.40 -10.86 -3.34
C LEU A 73 -8.34 -11.99 -2.32
N GLY A 74 -7.21 -12.72 -2.29
CA GLY A 74 -7.03 -13.88 -1.42
C GLY A 74 -7.51 -13.60 0.00
N ASP A 75 -8.02 -14.63 0.69
CA ASP A 75 -8.63 -14.60 2.03
C ASP A 75 -7.89 -13.66 3.01
N TRP A 76 -8.11 -12.36 2.88
CA TRP A 76 -8.04 -11.47 4.00
C TRP A 76 -9.32 -11.81 4.74
N VAL A 77 -9.22 -12.82 5.61
CA VAL A 77 -10.07 -12.90 6.77
C VAL A 77 -9.81 -11.58 7.48
N MET A 78 -10.54 -10.54 7.08
CA MET A 78 -10.68 -9.33 7.83
C MET A 78 -11.27 -9.86 9.13
N PRO A 79 -10.51 -9.87 10.25
CA PRO A 79 -11.11 -10.23 11.50
C PRO A 79 -12.36 -9.37 11.58
N ARG A 80 -13.53 -9.99 11.84
CA ARG A 80 -14.76 -9.23 12.10
C ARG A 80 -14.33 -8.05 12.95
N PRO A 81 -14.68 -6.80 12.59
CA PRO A 81 -14.29 -5.66 13.36
C PRO A 81 -15.01 -5.73 14.71
N ALA A 82 -14.50 -6.56 15.62
CA ALA A 82 -14.40 -6.20 17.01
C ALA A 82 -13.31 -5.13 17.06
N PHE A 83 -13.58 -3.98 16.42
CA PHE A 83 -12.94 -2.77 16.86
C PHE A 83 -13.39 -2.64 18.29
N ASP A 84 -12.48 -2.96 19.20
CA ASP A 84 -12.68 -2.74 20.61
C ASP A 84 -13.30 -1.35 20.76
N GLN A 85 -14.34 -1.24 21.57
CA GLN A 85 -15.01 0.04 21.82
C GLN A 85 -13.98 1.11 22.22
N ALA A 86 -12.90 0.70 22.91
CA ALA A 86 -11.76 1.55 23.22
C ALA A 86 -11.05 2.14 21.99
N VAL A 87 -10.89 1.38 20.90
CA VAL A 87 -10.27 1.84 19.65
C VAL A 87 -11.21 2.80 18.91
N ILE A 88 -12.51 2.50 18.86
CA ILE A 88 -13.51 3.42 18.27
C ILE A 88 -13.55 4.73 19.04
N GLU A 89 -13.52 4.67 20.38
CA GLU A 89 -13.47 5.84 21.25
C GLU A 89 -12.18 6.63 21.08
N LEU A 90 -11.03 5.96 20.92
CA LEU A 90 -9.75 6.60 20.65
C LEU A 90 -9.75 7.32 19.30
N MET A 91 -10.35 6.75 18.25
CA MET A 91 -10.47 7.40 16.95
C MET A 91 -11.37 8.63 17.00
N LYS A 92 -12.47 8.57 17.77
CA LYS A 92 -13.40 9.70 17.96
C LYS A 92 -12.83 10.79 18.86
N ASN A 93 -12.01 10.40 19.84
CA ASN A 93 -11.41 11.29 20.83
C ASN A 93 -9.91 11.00 20.92
N PRO A 94 -9.13 11.38 19.88
CA PRO A 94 -7.69 11.16 19.93
C PRO A 94 -7.09 11.94 21.11
N PRO A 95 -6.15 11.34 21.86
CA PRO A 95 -5.48 12.04 22.94
C PRO A 95 -4.76 13.26 22.36
N VAL A 96 -4.75 14.35 23.14
CA VAL A 96 -4.04 15.58 22.80
C VAL A 96 -2.60 15.22 22.45
N GLN A 97 -2.26 15.36 21.16
CA GLN A 97 -0.90 15.16 20.71
C GLN A 97 -0.06 16.30 21.25
N PRO A 98 1.12 16.04 21.84
CA PRO A 98 2.00 17.10 22.29
C PRO A 98 2.40 17.94 21.08
N SER A 99 1.92 19.19 21.02
CA SER A 99 2.32 20.15 20.01
C SER A 99 3.74 20.62 20.32
N ARG A 100 4.73 19.84 19.91
CA ARG A 100 6.14 20.26 19.97
C ARG A 100 6.51 20.83 18.61
N SER A 101 6.41 22.15 18.46
CA SER A 101 6.99 22.81 17.29
C SER A 101 8.51 22.77 17.41
N PRO A 102 9.23 22.04 16.53
CA PRO A 102 10.68 22.02 16.59
C PRO A 102 11.22 23.40 16.22
N ARG A 103 12.26 23.85 16.94
CA ARG A 103 13.17 24.88 16.45
C ARG A 103 14.16 24.19 15.50
N ILE A 104 14.27 24.73 14.30
CA ILE A 104 15.05 24.14 13.21
C ILE A 104 16.28 25.03 12.99
N PHE A 105 17.46 24.43 12.99
CA PHE A 105 18.73 25.11 12.71
C PHE A 105 19.42 24.40 11.56
N ARG A 106 19.89 25.15 10.56
CA ARG A 106 20.77 24.60 9.54
C ARG A 106 22.22 24.84 9.96
N LEU A 107 22.98 23.77 10.11
CA LEU A 107 24.40 23.78 10.44
C LEU A 107 25.19 23.72 9.14
N VAL A 108 26.09 24.68 8.95
CA VAL A 108 26.94 24.79 7.77
C VAL A 108 28.39 24.95 8.18
N ASP A 109 29.30 24.51 7.32
CA ASP A 109 30.71 24.78 7.46
C ASP A 109 30.95 26.29 7.31
N SER A 110 31.70 26.90 8.23
CA SER A 110 31.92 28.35 8.22
C SER A 110 32.79 28.85 7.07
N VAL A 111 33.57 27.96 6.45
CA VAL A 111 34.49 28.27 5.35
C VAL A 111 33.81 28.01 4.01
N THR A 112 33.18 26.85 3.84
CA THR A 112 32.59 26.45 2.55
C THR A 112 31.10 26.77 2.41
N ALA A 113 30.42 27.11 3.52
CA ALA A 113 28.97 27.22 3.62
C ALA A 113 28.20 25.94 3.24
N GLU A 114 28.89 24.80 3.11
CA GLU A 114 28.26 23.52 2.81
C GLU A 114 27.51 22.99 4.04
N PRO A 115 26.38 22.28 3.85
CA PRO A 115 25.65 21.68 4.95
C PRO A 115 26.47 20.63 5.69
N LEU A 116 26.49 20.72 7.02
CA LEU A 116 27.12 19.72 7.89
C LEU A 116 26.17 18.53 8.08
N ALA A 117 25.99 17.74 7.02
CA ALA A 117 25.07 16.61 6.99
C ALA A 117 25.58 15.41 7.81
N GLN A 118 24.65 14.69 8.45
CA GLN A 118 24.92 13.43 9.17
C GLN A 118 25.97 13.53 10.29
N LEU A 119 26.28 14.72 10.80
CA LEU A 119 27.25 14.93 11.87
C LEU A 119 26.60 14.86 13.26
N SER A 120 27.34 14.27 14.20
CA SER A 120 26.92 14.24 15.60
C SER A 120 27.08 15.61 16.24
N TYR A 121 26.11 16.03 17.04
CA TYR A 121 26.16 17.28 17.79
C TYR A 121 25.57 17.12 19.19
N LEU A 122 26.08 17.91 20.12
CA LEU A 122 25.55 18.08 21.46
C LEU A 122 24.69 19.34 21.49
N ALA A 123 23.39 19.19 21.75
CA ALA A 123 22.49 20.30 22.01
C ALA A 123 22.30 20.48 23.51
N THR A 124 22.49 21.68 24.02
CA THR A 124 22.20 22.03 25.42
C THR A 124 21.06 23.04 25.46
N ILE A 125 19.99 22.69 26.15
CA ILE A 125 18.77 23.50 26.32
C ILE A 125 18.61 23.74 27.82
N ASP A 126 18.71 25.00 28.25
CA ASP A 126 18.61 25.40 29.66
C ASP A 126 19.42 24.48 30.62
N GLY A 127 20.66 24.16 30.22
CA GLY A 127 21.59 23.32 30.99
C GLY A 127 21.45 21.81 30.81
N GLN A 128 20.39 21.33 30.13
CA GLN A 128 20.24 19.91 29.80
C GLN A 128 20.81 19.59 28.43
N SER A 129 21.77 18.66 28.37
CA SER A 129 22.42 18.27 27.13
C SER A 129 21.87 16.97 26.56
N VAL A 130 21.66 16.94 25.24
CA VAL A 130 21.26 15.76 24.48
C VAL A 130 22.12 15.65 23.23
N GLN A 131 22.66 14.45 22.97
CA GLN A 131 23.39 14.17 21.75
C GLN A 131 22.41 13.77 20.63
N ARG A 132 22.62 14.33 19.45
CA ARG A 132 21.79 14.12 18.25
C ARG A 132 22.67 14.11 16.99
N ARG A 133 22.03 13.93 15.83
CA ARG A 133 22.66 13.96 14.52
C ARG A 133 21.87 14.87 13.58
N THR A 134 22.57 15.63 12.73
CA THR A 134 21.95 16.39 11.64
C THR A 134 21.42 15.47 10.55
N ASP A 135 20.41 15.91 9.83
CA ASP A 135 19.90 15.15 8.68
C ASP A 135 20.81 15.28 7.44
N SER A 136 20.32 14.84 6.27
CA SER A 136 21.04 14.93 4.99
C SER A 136 21.25 16.36 4.50
N GLU A 137 20.48 17.33 5.01
CA GLU A 137 20.51 18.74 4.62
C GLU A 137 21.24 19.61 5.66
N GLY A 138 21.93 18.98 6.62
CA GLY A 138 22.61 19.64 7.72
C GLY A 138 21.66 20.24 8.76
N ILE A 139 20.42 19.75 8.85
CA ILE A 139 19.39 20.31 9.74
C ILE A 139 19.44 19.63 11.11
N ALA A 140 19.49 20.46 12.16
CA ALA A 140 19.30 20.08 13.54
C ALA A 140 17.87 20.40 14.00
N HIS A 141 17.12 19.37 14.37
CA HIS A 141 15.78 19.51 14.96
C HIS A 141 15.89 19.55 16.49
N LEU A 142 15.46 20.65 17.11
CA LEU A 142 15.37 20.79 18.56
C LEU A 142 13.91 20.94 19.01
N PHE A 143 13.48 20.04 19.89
CA PHE A 143 12.18 20.15 20.55
C PHE A 143 12.39 20.81 21.90
N ALA A 144 12.07 22.10 21.98
CA ALA A 144 12.30 22.92 23.15
C ALA A 144 11.01 23.69 23.50
N PRO A 145 10.66 23.86 24.80
CA PRO A 145 9.53 24.70 25.19
C PRO A 145 9.63 26.14 24.67
N ALA A 146 8.50 26.84 24.59
CA ALA A 146 8.48 28.23 24.11
C ALA A 146 9.33 29.17 24.98
N GLY A 147 9.42 28.92 26.30
CA GLY A 147 10.11 29.76 27.27
C GLY A 147 11.60 29.49 27.48
N VAL A 148 12.26 28.77 26.56
CA VAL A 148 13.69 28.47 26.66
C VAL A 148 14.53 29.75 26.58
N GLN A 149 15.47 29.90 27.51
CA GLN A 149 16.34 31.08 27.61
C GLN A 149 17.68 30.85 26.90
N GLN A 150 18.22 29.64 26.99
CA GLN A 150 19.54 29.34 26.45
C GLN A 150 19.54 28.05 25.60
N ILE A 151 20.05 28.19 24.38
CA ILE A 151 20.34 27.07 23.48
C ILE A 151 21.80 27.19 23.07
N SER A 152 22.57 26.11 23.22
CA SER A 152 23.90 25.99 22.63
C SER A 152 24.04 24.67 21.89
N MET A 153 24.86 24.67 20.84
CA MET A 153 25.14 23.50 20.03
C MET A 153 26.64 23.36 19.85
N LYS A 154 27.15 22.12 19.92
CA LYS A 154 28.54 21.80 19.64
C LYS A 154 28.61 20.57 18.73
N ILE A 155 29.26 20.69 17.58
CA ILE A 155 29.54 19.54 16.71
C ILE A 155 30.57 18.63 17.42
N ILE A 156 30.38 17.32 17.34
CA ILE A 156 31.27 16.31 17.89
C ILE A 156 31.93 15.57 16.72
N GLY A 157 33.25 15.63 16.63
CA GLY A 157 34.03 14.85 15.67
C GLY A 157 34.32 15.56 14.35
N VAL A 158 34.84 16.79 14.42
CA VAL A 158 35.59 17.42 13.32
C VAL A 158 37.07 17.18 13.55
#